data_AF-A0A954GSW6-F1
#
_entry.id   AF-A0A954GSW6-F1
#
_cell.length_a   1.000
_cell.length_b   1.000
_cell.length_c   1.000
_cell.angle_alpha   90.00
_cell.angle_beta   90.00
_cell.angle_gamma   90.00
#
_symmetry.space_group_name_H-M   'P 1'
#
loop_
_entity.id
_entity.type
_entity.pdbx_description
1 polymer ?
#
loop_
_entity_poly.entity_id
_entity_poly.type
_entity_poly.pdbx_seq_one_letter_code
_entity_poly.pdbx_strand_id
1 'polypeptide(L)'
;MTDSPFSDENLPDDDDAPLHGKVQHKNLSARLPQHVGAGVFSNGVLILSGPFEFICDFVLRMGENQRIVSRIVMPHAVARQFVTALTDNVGNYE
;
A
#
# COMPACT_ATOMS: atom_id res chain seq x y z
N MET A 1 -40.89 -56.50 21.64
CA MET A 1 -39.92 -56.86 22.70
C MET A 1 -38.96 -57.87 22.12
N THR A 2 -37.76 -57.42 21.76
CA THR A 2 -36.51 -58.20 21.72
C THR A 2 -35.37 -57.18 21.66
N ASP A 3 -34.60 -57.14 22.75
CA ASP A 3 -33.39 -56.36 23.04
C ASP A 3 -32.22 -56.69 22.08
N SER A 4 -31.53 -55.67 21.54
CA SER A 4 -30.13 -55.25 21.87
C SER A 4 -29.03 -55.98 21.07
N PRO A 5 -27.77 -55.48 20.97
CA PRO A 5 -27.23 -54.21 21.47
C PRO A 5 -26.48 -53.37 20.41
N PHE A 6 -26.29 -52.10 20.76
CA PHE A 6 -25.27 -51.21 20.23
C PHE A 6 -23.88 -51.83 20.38
N SER A 7 -23.11 -51.90 19.30
CA SER A 7 -21.66 -52.05 19.36
C SER A 7 -21.03 -50.72 19.02
N ASP A 8 -20.70 -49.94 20.06
CA ASP A 8 -19.73 -48.85 19.99
C ASP A 8 -18.38 -49.44 19.59
N GLU A 9 -18.07 -49.44 18.30
CA GLU A 9 -16.70 -49.57 17.83
C GLU A 9 -16.01 -48.23 18.07
N ASN A 10 -15.37 -48.12 19.24
CA ASN A 10 -14.31 -47.14 19.50
C ASN A 10 -13.20 -47.33 18.47
N LEU A 11 -13.28 -46.59 17.38
CA LEU A 11 -12.14 -46.33 16.50
C LEU A 11 -11.10 -45.57 17.33
N PRO A 12 -9.83 -46.00 17.37
CA PRO A 12 -8.80 -45.25 18.05
C PRO A 12 -8.68 -43.87 17.40
N ASP A 13 -8.75 -42.82 18.22
CA ASP A 13 -8.46 -41.44 17.83
C ASP A 13 -7.02 -41.39 17.29
N ASP A 14 -6.90 -41.33 15.96
CA ASP A 14 -5.64 -41.18 15.25
C ASP A 14 -5.20 -39.71 15.42
N ASP A 15 -4.67 -39.39 16.61
CA ASP A 15 -4.24 -38.06 17.06
C ASP A 15 -3.01 -37.51 16.30
N ASP A 16 -2.50 -38.24 15.29
CA ASP A 16 -1.30 -37.91 14.51
C ASP A 16 -1.59 -37.49 13.05
N ALA A 17 -2.82 -37.09 12.73
CA ALA A 17 -3.10 -36.46 11.44
C ALA A 17 -2.51 -35.04 11.40
N PRO A 18 -1.63 -34.69 10.43
CA PRO A 18 -1.06 -33.35 10.34
C PRO A 18 -2.19 -32.33 10.14
N LEU A 19 -2.31 -31.40 11.09
CA LEU A 19 -3.21 -30.25 11.06
C LEU A 19 -2.95 -29.40 9.81
N HIS A 20 -3.62 -29.78 8.71
CA HIS A 20 -3.69 -28.96 7.50
C HIS A 20 -4.55 -27.73 7.82
N GLY A 21 -3.92 -26.70 8.39
CA GLY A 21 -4.52 -25.38 8.50
C GLY A 21 -4.78 -24.83 7.10
N LYS A 22 -6.03 -24.93 6.63
CA LYS A 22 -6.47 -24.19 5.43
C LYS A 22 -6.31 -22.70 5.74
N VAL A 23 -5.28 -22.07 5.17
CA VAL A 23 -5.10 -20.62 5.21
C VAL A 23 -6.31 -20.00 4.52
N GLN A 24 -7.26 -19.50 5.31
CA GLN A 24 -8.40 -18.76 4.78
C GLN A 24 -7.94 -17.37 4.38
N HIS A 25 -7.66 -17.17 3.09
CA HIS A 25 -7.42 -15.85 2.52
C HIS A 25 -8.71 -15.03 2.60
N LYS A 26 -8.79 -14.12 3.58
CA LYS A 26 -9.88 -13.17 3.71
C LYS A 26 -9.63 -12.01 2.73
N ASN A 27 -10.43 -11.92 1.68
CA ASN A 27 -10.39 -10.80 0.75
C ASN A 27 -10.84 -9.52 1.50
N LEU A 28 -9.90 -8.59 1.72
CA LEU A 28 -10.20 -7.29 2.30
C LEU A 28 -10.65 -6.33 1.20
N SER A 29 -11.94 -6.00 1.17
CA SER A 29 -12.47 -4.95 0.30
C SER A 29 -12.50 -3.61 1.04
N ALA A 30 -11.78 -2.60 0.54
CA ALA A 30 -11.88 -1.23 1.05
C ALA A 30 -12.77 -0.39 0.11
N ARG A 31 -13.72 0.38 0.68
CA ARG A 31 -14.48 1.37 -0.08
C ARG A 31 -13.63 2.61 -0.25
N LEU A 32 -13.13 2.82 -1.46
CA LEU A 32 -12.25 3.94 -1.77
C LEU A 32 -13.06 5.06 -2.44
N PRO A 33 -12.98 6.31 -1.95
CA PRO A 33 -13.56 7.44 -2.65
C PRO A 33 -12.98 7.54 -4.07
N GLN A 34 -13.80 7.92 -5.04
CA GLN A 34 -13.41 7.93 -6.46
C GLN A 34 -12.16 8.80 -6.72
N HIS A 35 -12.02 9.92 -6.01
CA HIS A 35 -10.85 10.80 -6.12
C HIS A 35 -9.56 10.18 -5.54
N VAL A 36 -9.67 9.20 -4.63
CA VAL A 36 -8.52 8.47 -4.08
C VAL A 36 -8.16 7.30 -4.99
N GLY A 37 -9.17 6.61 -5.55
CA GLY A 37 -8.94 5.48 -6.47
C GLY A 37 -8.24 5.85 -7.78
N ALA A 38 -8.40 7.10 -8.24
CA ALA A 38 -7.69 7.59 -9.41
C ALA A 38 -6.21 7.91 -9.14
N GLY A 39 -5.80 8.02 -7.87
CA GLY A 39 -4.48 8.53 -7.50
C GLY A 39 -4.26 9.99 -7.92
N VAL A 40 -3.07 10.51 -7.62
CA VAL A 40 -2.62 11.81 -8.11
C VAL A 40 -1.49 11.57 -9.10
N PHE A 41 -1.66 12.05 -10.34
CA PHE A 41 -0.69 11.86 -11.41
C PHE A 41 -0.12 13.20 -11.88
N SER A 42 1.19 13.21 -12.13
CA SER A 42 1.93 14.33 -12.71
C SER A 42 2.86 13.82 -13.80
N ASN A 43 3.06 14.61 -14.85
CA ASN A 43 4.01 14.30 -15.93
C ASN A 43 5.25 15.21 -15.92
N GLY A 44 5.37 16.07 -14.92
CA GLY A 44 6.55 16.88 -14.72
C GLY A 44 6.60 17.47 -13.32
N VAL A 45 7.79 17.94 -12.98
CA VAL A 45 8.03 18.72 -11.77
C VAL A 45 8.73 20.01 -12.16
N LEU A 46 8.30 21.13 -11.58
CA LEU A 46 9.00 22.40 -11.64
C LEU A 46 9.66 22.64 -10.30
N ILE A 47 10.97 22.92 -10.32
CA ILE A 47 11.76 23.17 -9.11
C ILE A 47 12.12 24.65 -9.08
N LEU A 48 11.72 25.33 -8.01
CA LEU A 48 12.07 26.73 -7.76
C LEU A 48 12.87 26.83 -6.47
N SER A 49 13.90 27.68 -6.49
CA SER A 49 14.70 28.02 -5.32
C SER A 49 14.48 29.48 -4.99
N GLY A 50 13.78 29.74 -3.90
CA GLY A 50 13.62 31.07 -3.32
C GLY A 50 14.73 31.35 -2.29
N PRO A 51 14.77 32.57 -1.73
CA PRO A 51 15.79 32.96 -0.76
C PRO A 51 15.82 32.08 0.49
N PHE A 52 14.68 31.52 0.90
CA PHE A 52 14.54 30.73 2.14
C PHE A 52 13.94 29.34 1.94
N GLU A 53 13.46 29.03 0.74
CA GLU A 53 12.71 27.81 0.47
C GLU A 53 13.02 27.21 -0.90
N PHE A 54 12.86 25.89 -0.99
CA PHE A 54 12.74 25.13 -2.23
C PHE A 54 11.28 24.74 -2.41
N ILE A 55 10.78 24.92 -3.64
CA ILE A 55 9.43 24.56 -4.04
C ILE A 55 9.52 23.52 -5.16
N CYS A 56 8.83 22.40 -4.99
CA CYS A 56 8.62 21.40 -6.03
C CYS A 56 7.13 21.38 -6.39
N ASP A 57 6.82 21.88 -7.58
CA ASP A 57 5.48 21.85 -8.14
C ASP A 57 5.35 20.67 -9.08
N PHE A 58 4.57 19.67 -8.67
CA PHE A 58 4.17 18.59 -9.56
C PHE A 58 3.06 19.09 -10.46
N VAL A 59 3.33 19.07 -11.76
CA VAL A 59 2.43 19.61 -12.78
C VAL A 59 1.89 18.46 -13.61
N LEU A 60 0.59 18.53 -13.90
CA LEU A 60 -0.03 17.74 -14.94
C LEU A 60 -0.32 18.67 -16.13
N ARG A 61 0.38 18.44 -17.23
CA ARG A 61 0.17 19.16 -18.50
C ARG A 61 -0.59 18.27 -19.47
N MET A 62 -1.79 18.68 -19.86
CA MET A 62 -2.61 17.99 -20.85
C MET A 62 -3.02 19.01 -21.93
N GLY A 63 -2.28 19.01 -23.05
CA GLY A 63 -2.39 20.05 -24.07
C GLY A 63 -1.94 21.42 -23.55
N GLU A 64 -2.73 22.45 -23.80
CA GLU A 64 -2.46 23.83 -23.34
C GLU A 64 -2.74 24.02 -21.84
N ASN A 65 -3.55 23.14 -21.24
CA ASN A 65 -3.92 23.23 -19.84
C ASN A 65 -2.81 22.64 -18.95
N GLN A 66 -2.30 23.46 -18.05
CA GLN A 66 -1.34 23.07 -17.03
C GLN A 66 -1.95 23.29 -15.65
N ARG A 67 -1.92 22.27 -14.79
CA ARG A 67 -2.37 22.37 -13.40
C ARG A 67 -1.31 21.83 -12.46
N ILE A 68 -1.15 22.50 -11.33
CA ILE A 68 -0.39 21.95 -10.21
C ILE A 68 -1.29 20.92 -9.53
N VAL A 69 -0.79 19.69 -9.41
CA VAL A 69 -1.50 18.59 -8.76
C VAL A 69 -1.01 18.35 -7.33
N SER A 70 0.23 18.75 -7.04
CA SER A 70 0.81 18.75 -5.70
C SER A 70 1.94 19.78 -5.63
N ARG A 71 2.11 20.40 -4.46
CA ARG A 71 3.19 21.35 -4.17
C ARG A 71 3.88 20.95 -2.88
N ILE A 72 5.19 20.79 -2.95
CA ILE A 72 6.04 20.58 -1.77
C ILE A 72 6.82 21.87 -1.55
N VAL A 73 6.78 22.40 -0.33
CA VAL A 73 7.54 23.59 0.09
C VAL A 73 8.42 23.19 1.25
N MET A 74 9.72 23.45 1.14
CA MET A 74 10.71 23.03 2.13
C MET A 74 11.76 24.11 2.38
N PRO A 75 12.20 24.33 3.63
CA PRO A 75 13.41 25.10 3.89
C PRO A 75 14.64 24.46 3.24
N HIS A 76 15.65 25.27 2.91
CA HIS A 76 16.93 24.80 2.35
C HIS A 76 17.58 23.65 3.16
N ALA A 77 17.52 23.73 4.49
CA ALA A 77 18.07 22.71 5.38
C ALA A 77 17.38 21.33 5.22
N VAL A 78 16.08 21.33 4.93
CA VAL A 78 15.27 20.11 4.76
C VAL A 78 15.44 19.52 3.36
N ALA A 79 15.61 20.36 2.33
CA ALA A 79 15.75 19.92 0.94
C ALA A 79 16.91 18.91 0.75
N ARG A 80 18.05 19.13 1.44
CA ARG A 80 19.18 18.19 1.38
C ARG A 80 18.84 16.82 1.97
N GLN A 81 18.18 16.81 3.13
CA GLN A 81 17.77 15.57 3.79
C GLN A 81 16.72 14.83 2.96
N PHE A 82 15.80 15.57 2.33
CA PHE A 82 14.80 15.03 1.44
C PHE A 82 15.43 14.30 0.25
N VAL A 83 16.45 14.88 -0.40
CA VAL A 83 17.15 14.23 -1.52
C VAL A 83 17.81 12.93 -1.07
N THR A 84 18.51 12.92 0.06
CA THR A 84 19.13 11.71 0.59
C THR A 84 18.09 10.62 0.85
N ALA A 85 17.03 10.95 1.60
CA ALA A 85 15.97 10.01 1.90
C ALA A 85 15.25 9.49 0.64
N LEU A 86 15.04 10.35 -0.36
CA LEU A 86 14.43 9.95 -1.62
C LEU A 86 15.32 8.98 -2.39
N THR A 87 16.62 9.26 -2.52
CA THR A 87 17.58 8.38 -3.19
C THR A 87 17.66 7.02 -2.50
N ASP A 88 17.76 7.00 -1.17
CA ASP A 88 17.83 5.76 -0.39
C ASP A 88 16.55 4.93 -0.57
N ASN A 89 15.38 5.60 -0.53
CA ASN A 89 14.11 4.92 -0.73
C ASN A 89 13.97 4.36 -2.15
N VAL A 90 14.30 5.13 -3.19
CA VAL A 90 14.24 4.65 -4.58
C VAL A 90 15.18 3.45 -4.76
N GLY A 91 16.40 3.52 -4.25
CA GLY A 91 17.37 2.42 -4.33
C GLY A 91 16.96 1.14 -3.59
N ASN A 92 16.02 1.21 -2.63
CA ASN A 92 15.48 0.03 -1.96
C ASN A 92 14.35 -0.67 -2.76
N TYR A 93 13.76 0.01 -3.75
CA TYR A 93 12.60 -0.46 -4.51
C TYR A 93 12.87 -0.60 -6.02
N GLU A 94 14.06 -0.20 -6.49
CA GLU A 94 14.64 -0.63 -7.77
C GLU A 94 15.33 -2.01 -7.63
#